data_AF-A0A3P7X0D1-F1
#
_entry.id   AF-A0A3P7X0D1-F1
#
_cell.length_a   1.000
_cell.length_b   1.000
_cell.length_c   1.000
_cell.angle_alpha   90.00
_cell.angle_beta   90.00
_cell.angle_gamma   90.00
#
_symmetry.space_group_name_H-M   'P 1'
#
loop_
_entity.id
_entity.type
_entity.pdbx_description
1 polymer ?
#
loop_
_entity_poly.entity_id
_entity_poly.type
_entity_poly.pdbx_seq_one_letter_code
_entity_poly.pdbx_strand_id
1 'polypeptide(L)'
;MDSSNTDHLQHFSISTGLGASIQCLEACEDLHKYGFIHRDLKPANYACGLGEKKHVYILDFGIARRILNDKNELKTPRVSVRFKGTIPFASIACHRGIEMGPKDDCESWFYLMLDLTVPGGLIWKRIADKNEVLKVKEECRTSRKDQMLGSLKCKEELLRVLEYIDKLQYHDHVDYTYIYKMLEEGAIQAGGNVNNPYDWETEIP
;
A
#
# COMPACT_ATOMS: atom_id res chain seq x y z
N MET A 1 32.50 18.83 13.81
CA MET A 1 31.14 18.45 14.19
C MET A 1 30.25 19.43 13.47
N ASP A 2 29.77 19.05 12.30
CA ASP A 2 28.81 19.86 11.56
C ASP A 2 27.55 19.03 11.36
N SER A 3 26.44 19.65 11.69
CA SER A 3 25.13 19.07 11.91
C SER A 3 24.23 19.44 10.75
N SER A 4 23.94 18.49 9.87
CA SER A 4 22.72 18.42 9.05
C SER A 4 22.85 17.30 8.00
N ASN A 5 22.89 16.05 8.45
CA ASN A 5 22.48 14.95 7.59
C ASN A 5 21.03 14.61 7.98
N THR A 6 20.12 15.55 7.69
CA THR A 6 18.70 15.21 7.59
C THR A 6 18.58 14.37 6.34
N ASP A 7 18.68 13.06 6.56
CA ASP A 7 18.34 12.02 5.60
C ASP A 7 16.86 12.22 5.24
N HIS A 8 16.58 13.19 4.36
CA HIS A 8 15.27 13.47 3.82
C HIS A 8 14.92 12.23 3.01
N LEU A 9 14.29 11.25 3.67
CA LEU A 9 13.67 10.13 2.98
C LEU A 9 12.80 10.74 1.87
N GLN A 10 13.29 10.59 0.65
CA GLN A 10 12.74 11.20 -0.54
C GLN A 10 11.33 10.64 -0.71
N HIS A 11 10.35 11.54 -0.76
CA HIS A 11 8.96 11.23 -1.08
C HIS A 11 8.70 11.81 -2.47
N PHE A 12 7.78 11.18 -3.19
CA PHE A 12 7.36 11.69 -4.48
C PHE A 12 6.40 12.88 -4.31
N SER A 13 6.32 13.71 -5.34
CA SER A 13 5.24 14.69 -5.46
C SER A 13 3.89 13.98 -5.35
N ILE A 14 2.85 14.68 -4.89
CA ILE A 14 1.55 14.04 -4.67
C ILE A 14 0.97 13.41 -5.95
N SER A 15 1.24 14.04 -7.11
CA SER A 15 0.81 13.53 -8.42
C SER A 15 1.49 12.20 -8.73
N THR A 16 2.81 12.13 -8.51
CA THR A 16 3.62 10.94 -8.75
C THR A 16 3.34 9.84 -7.73
N GLY A 17 3.33 10.15 -6.44
CA GLY A 17 3.12 9.16 -5.38
C GLY A 17 1.74 8.52 -5.44
N LEU A 18 0.68 9.32 -5.63
CA LEU A 18 -0.68 8.76 -5.80
C LEU A 18 -0.83 8.07 -7.15
N GLY A 19 -0.37 8.66 -8.25
CA GLY A 19 -0.47 8.07 -9.58
C GLY A 19 0.26 6.72 -9.70
N ALA A 20 1.49 6.64 -9.20
CA ALA A 20 2.25 5.39 -9.18
C ALA A 20 1.60 4.36 -8.25
N SER A 21 1.06 4.80 -7.11
CA SER A 21 0.33 3.88 -6.22
C SER A 21 -0.92 3.30 -6.90
N ILE A 22 -1.63 4.06 -7.74
CA ILE A 22 -2.76 3.53 -8.51
C ILE A 22 -2.30 2.38 -9.39
N GLN A 23 -1.22 2.55 -10.17
CA GLN A 23 -0.68 1.46 -10.99
C GLN A 23 -0.23 0.24 -10.16
N CYS A 24 0.35 0.47 -8.97
CA CYS A 24 0.68 -0.62 -8.06
C CYS A 24 -0.55 -1.43 -7.62
N LEU A 25 -1.69 -0.75 -7.41
CA LEU A 25 -2.95 -1.40 -7.05
C LEU A 25 -3.62 -2.07 -8.24
N GLU A 26 -3.58 -1.46 -9.43
CA GLU A 26 -4.09 -2.07 -10.68
C GLU A 26 -3.38 -3.41 -10.95
N ALA A 27 -2.05 -3.45 -10.83
CA ALA A 27 -1.29 -4.69 -10.98
C ALA A 27 -1.66 -5.75 -9.91
N CYS A 28 -1.98 -5.31 -8.69
CA CYS A 28 -2.45 -6.20 -7.63
C CYS A 28 -3.88 -6.70 -7.88
N GLU A 29 -4.77 -5.83 -8.34
CA GLU A 29 -6.14 -6.16 -8.74
C GLU A 29 -6.12 -7.24 -9.83
N ASP A 30 -5.24 -7.10 -10.82
CA ASP A 30 -5.09 -8.11 -11.87
C ASP A 30 -4.66 -9.46 -11.32
N LEU A 31 -3.70 -9.50 -10.38
CA LEU A 31 -3.34 -10.73 -9.67
C LEU A 31 -4.56 -11.34 -8.94
N HIS A 32 -5.37 -10.50 -8.30
CA HIS A 32 -6.56 -10.90 -7.57
C HIS A 32 -7.64 -11.50 -8.50
N LYS A 33 -7.79 -10.98 -9.73
CA LYS A 33 -8.70 -11.54 -10.76
C LYS A 33 -8.36 -13.00 -11.11
N TYR A 34 -7.09 -13.38 -11.02
CA TYR A 34 -6.64 -14.78 -11.23
C TYR A 34 -6.71 -15.63 -9.95
N GLY A 35 -7.27 -15.11 -8.86
CA GLY A 35 -7.47 -15.86 -7.62
C GLY A 35 -6.21 -16.06 -6.79
N PHE A 36 -5.27 -15.12 -6.88
CA PHE A 36 -4.05 -15.07 -6.06
C PHE A 36 -4.03 -13.81 -5.21
N ILE A 37 -3.29 -13.85 -4.11
CA ILE A 37 -2.86 -12.68 -3.34
C ILE A 37 -1.32 -12.68 -3.28
N HIS A 38 -0.71 -11.51 -3.27
CA HIS A 38 0.73 -11.33 -3.28
C HIS A 38 1.38 -11.54 -1.89
N ARG A 39 0.81 -10.93 -0.85
CA ARG A 39 1.27 -10.96 0.56
C ARG A 39 2.60 -10.26 0.86
N ASP A 40 3.17 -9.51 -0.07
CA ASP A 40 4.42 -8.76 0.16
C ASP A 40 4.51 -7.51 -0.71
N LEU A 41 3.43 -6.74 -0.76
CA LEU A 41 3.44 -5.46 -1.48
C LEU A 41 4.32 -4.46 -0.72
N LYS A 42 5.36 -3.98 -1.39
CA LYS A 42 6.32 -2.99 -0.89
C LYS A 42 7.02 -2.35 -2.09
N PRO A 43 7.61 -1.14 -1.95
CA PRO A 43 8.25 -0.45 -3.07
C PRO A 43 9.28 -1.31 -3.82
N ALA A 44 10.08 -2.12 -3.12
CA ALA A 44 11.12 -2.96 -3.73
C ALA A 44 10.58 -4.11 -4.62
N ASN A 45 9.29 -4.44 -4.54
CA ASN A 45 8.64 -5.44 -5.39
C ASN A 45 7.90 -4.80 -6.58
N TYR A 46 8.18 -3.53 -6.86
CA TYR A 46 7.70 -2.84 -8.05
C TYR A 46 8.86 -2.20 -8.80
N ALA A 47 8.73 -2.08 -10.12
CA ALA A 47 9.73 -1.40 -10.96
C ALA A 47 9.07 -0.63 -12.09
N CYS A 48 9.66 0.49 -12.49
CA CYS A 48 9.27 1.19 -13.70
C CYS A 48 9.83 0.50 -14.95
N GLY A 49 9.14 0.67 -16.08
CA GLY A 49 9.60 0.19 -17.37
C GLY A 49 10.88 0.88 -17.84
N LEU A 50 11.75 0.15 -18.55
CA LEU A 50 12.98 0.72 -19.14
C LEU A 50 12.68 1.64 -20.33
N GLY A 51 11.61 1.35 -21.08
CA GLY A 51 11.13 2.18 -22.20
C GLY A 51 10.06 3.15 -21.74
N GLU A 52 8.84 2.64 -21.52
CA GLU A 52 7.75 3.40 -20.92
C GLU A 52 7.98 3.57 -19.42
N LYS A 53 8.81 4.56 -19.05
CA LYS A 53 9.19 4.86 -17.65
C LYS A 53 8.00 5.14 -16.73
N LYS A 54 6.84 5.53 -17.30
CA LYS A 54 5.60 5.72 -16.55
C LYS A 54 4.96 4.40 -16.11
N HIS A 55 5.18 3.30 -16.84
CA HIS A 55 4.52 2.03 -16.56
C HIS A 55 5.19 1.32 -15.37
N VAL A 56 4.41 0.90 -14.38
CA VAL A 56 4.88 0.21 -13.18
C VAL A 56 4.51 -1.27 -13.22
N TYR A 57 5.50 -2.14 -13.02
CA TYR A 57 5.36 -3.59 -13.00
C TYR A 57 5.44 -4.12 -11.58
N ILE A 58 4.58 -5.08 -11.24
CA ILE A 58 4.66 -5.88 -10.01
C ILE A 58 5.64 -7.05 -10.20
N LEU A 59 6.45 -7.32 -9.19
CA LEU A 59 7.53 -8.31 -9.20
C LEU A 59 7.44 -9.23 -7.97
N ASP A 60 8.19 -10.34 -8.01
CA ASP A 60 8.38 -11.29 -6.90
C ASP A 60 7.11 -11.90 -6.29
N PHE A 61 6.56 -12.89 -6.98
CA PHE A 61 5.45 -13.70 -6.50
C PHE A 61 5.89 -14.85 -5.56
N GLY A 62 7.11 -14.83 -5.02
CA GLY A 62 7.70 -15.96 -4.29
C GLY A 62 6.92 -16.40 -3.05
N ILE A 63 6.16 -15.48 -2.45
CA ILE A 63 5.25 -15.77 -1.35
C ILE A 63 3.79 -15.51 -1.68
N ALA A 64 3.43 -15.39 -2.96
CA ALA A 64 2.03 -15.32 -3.37
C ALA A 64 1.26 -16.59 -2.95
N ARG A 65 -0.07 -16.49 -2.89
CA ARG A 65 -0.94 -17.60 -2.50
C ARG A 65 -2.20 -17.62 -3.35
N ARG A 66 -2.49 -18.77 -3.95
CA ARG A 66 -3.79 -19.06 -4.57
C ARG A 66 -4.89 -19.15 -3.52
N ILE A 67 -5.86 -18.25 -3.55
CA ILE A 67 -7.00 -18.20 -2.63
C ILE A 67 -8.21 -18.97 -3.16
N LEU A 68 -8.26 -19.25 -4.46
CA LEU A 68 -9.32 -20.06 -5.06
C LEU A 68 -8.95 -21.56 -5.10
N ASN A 69 -9.95 -22.42 -4.94
CA ASN A 69 -9.83 -23.86 -5.18
C ASN A 69 -9.97 -24.19 -6.68
N ASP A 70 -9.95 -25.47 -7.05
CA ASP A 70 -10.05 -25.91 -8.46
C ASP A 70 -11.45 -25.72 -9.07
N LYS A 71 -12.44 -25.36 -8.25
CA LYS A 71 -13.79 -24.97 -8.66
C LYS A 71 -13.97 -23.45 -8.74
N ASN A 72 -12.89 -22.67 -8.61
CA ASN A 72 -12.91 -21.21 -8.53
C ASN A 72 -13.68 -20.65 -7.32
N GLU A 73 -13.82 -21.43 -6.24
CA GLU A 73 -14.44 -20.98 -5.00
C GLU A 73 -13.37 -20.52 -4.00
N LEU A 74 -13.69 -19.52 -3.18
CA LEU A 74 -12.79 -19.04 -2.14
C LEU A 74 -12.50 -20.14 -1.10
N LYS A 75 -11.22 -20.41 -0.84
CA LYS A 75 -10.80 -21.40 0.15
C LYS A 75 -11.20 -20.97 1.55
N THR A 76 -11.61 -21.94 2.37
CA THR A 76 -11.83 -21.75 3.81
C THR A 76 -10.56 -21.19 4.47
N PRO A 77 -10.68 -20.16 5.33
CA PRO A 77 -9.56 -19.64 6.10
C PRO A 77 -8.86 -20.71 6.92
N ARG A 78 -7.52 -20.70 6.92
CA ARG A 78 -6.76 -21.49 7.89
C ARG A 78 -6.91 -20.89 9.28
N VAL A 79 -6.89 -21.75 10.30
CA VAL A 79 -6.98 -21.34 11.73
C VAL A 79 -5.84 -20.42 12.14
N SER A 80 -4.63 -20.65 11.60
CA SER A 80 -3.48 -19.80 11.83
C SER A 80 -2.53 -19.84 10.65
N VAL A 81 -1.88 -18.71 10.39
CA VAL A 81 -0.91 -18.51 9.32
C VAL A 81 0.38 -17.95 9.91
N ARG A 82 1.52 -18.51 9.50
CA ARG A 82 2.82 -17.93 9.84
C ARG A 82 3.01 -16.61 9.10
N PHE A 83 3.51 -15.61 9.82
CA PHE A 83 3.93 -14.34 9.24
C PHE A 83 4.89 -14.57 8.07
N LYS A 84 4.55 -14.00 6.92
CA LYS A 84 5.36 -13.97 5.71
C LYS A 84 5.16 -12.58 5.09
N GLY A 85 6.26 -11.89 4.78
CA GLY A 85 6.23 -10.54 4.22
C GLY A 85 7.17 -9.59 4.95
N THR A 86 7.12 -8.32 4.56
CA THR A 86 8.02 -7.28 5.07
C THR A 86 7.32 -6.49 6.17
N ILE A 87 7.90 -6.47 7.38
CA ILE A 87 7.27 -5.95 8.62
C ILE A 87 6.58 -4.59 8.45
N PRO A 88 7.19 -3.53 7.88
CA PRO A 88 6.54 -2.23 7.77
C PRO A 88 5.26 -2.25 6.92
N PHE A 89 5.19 -3.12 5.91
CA PHE A 89 4.11 -3.17 4.93
C PHE A 89 3.10 -4.29 5.19
N ALA A 90 3.40 -5.27 6.04
CA ALA A 90 2.48 -6.39 6.31
C ALA A 90 1.15 -5.92 6.93
N SER A 91 0.01 -6.48 6.51
CA SER A 91 -1.30 -6.14 7.09
C SER A 91 -1.40 -6.49 8.58
N ILE A 92 -2.32 -5.85 9.30
CA ILE A 92 -2.61 -6.21 10.71
C ILE A 92 -2.99 -7.69 10.82
N ALA A 93 -3.72 -8.26 9.85
CA ALA A 93 -4.05 -9.67 9.83
C ALA A 93 -2.80 -10.56 9.75
N CYS A 94 -1.82 -10.18 8.91
CA CYS A 94 -0.54 -10.89 8.81
C CYS A 94 0.22 -10.88 10.15
N HIS A 95 0.30 -9.73 10.82
CA HIS A 95 0.90 -9.62 12.16
C HIS A 95 0.21 -10.52 13.19
N ARG A 96 -1.12 -10.64 13.12
CA ARG A 96 -1.94 -11.48 14.00
C ARG A 96 -1.97 -12.96 13.61
N GLY A 97 -1.34 -13.35 12.50
CA GLY A 97 -1.35 -14.72 12.00
C GLY A 97 -2.72 -15.20 11.52
N ILE A 98 -3.56 -14.27 11.06
CA ILE A 98 -4.88 -14.53 10.48
C ILE A 98 -4.73 -14.80 8.98
N GLU A 99 -5.64 -15.60 8.41
CA GLU A 99 -5.66 -15.82 6.96
C GLU A 99 -5.87 -14.51 6.21
N MET A 100 -5.00 -14.25 5.24
CA MET A 100 -5.05 -13.05 4.41
C MET A 100 -5.92 -13.27 3.18
N GLY A 101 -6.66 -12.25 2.77
CA GLY A 101 -7.38 -12.14 1.51
C GLY A 101 -7.00 -10.87 0.73
N PRO A 102 -7.72 -10.56 -0.36
CA PRO A 102 -7.44 -9.37 -1.18
C PRO A 102 -7.42 -8.04 -0.41
N LYS A 103 -8.23 -7.92 0.64
CA LYS A 103 -8.26 -6.74 1.52
C LYS A 103 -6.92 -6.48 2.23
N ASP A 104 -6.15 -7.54 2.50
CA ASP A 104 -4.90 -7.46 3.25
C ASP A 104 -3.76 -6.97 2.36
N ASP A 105 -3.77 -7.38 1.08
CA ASP A 105 -2.90 -6.77 0.07
C ASP A 105 -3.27 -5.30 -0.13
N CYS A 106 -4.56 -4.92 -0.09
CA CYS A 106 -4.96 -3.52 -0.14
C CYS A 106 -4.46 -2.72 1.08
N GLU A 107 -4.45 -3.31 2.28
CA GLU A 107 -3.85 -2.67 3.46
C GLU A 107 -2.33 -2.49 3.29
N SER A 108 -1.63 -3.50 2.78
CA SER A 108 -0.20 -3.42 2.45
C SER A 108 0.09 -2.36 1.39
N TRP A 109 -0.74 -2.29 0.35
CA TRP A 109 -0.69 -1.26 -0.68
C TRP A 109 -0.92 0.15 -0.10
N PHE A 110 -1.87 0.31 0.83
CA PHE A 110 -2.11 1.60 1.47
C PHE A 110 -0.85 2.07 2.22
N TYR A 111 -0.14 1.16 2.91
CA TYR A 111 1.15 1.49 3.53
C TYR A 111 2.25 1.80 2.50
N LEU A 112 2.28 1.09 1.37
CA LEU A 112 3.17 1.43 0.26
C LEU A 112 2.90 2.86 -0.23
N MET A 113 1.63 3.21 -0.48
CA MET A 113 1.23 4.55 -0.94
C MET A 113 1.65 5.64 0.06
N LEU A 114 1.45 5.42 1.36
CA LEU A 114 1.92 6.36 2.38
C LEU A 114 3.43 6.50 2.39
N ASP A 115 4.17 5.40 2.19
CA ASP A 115 5.63 5.43 2.12
C ASP A 115 6.14 6.24 0.91
N LEU A 116 5.38 6.27 -0.18
CA LEU A 116 5.68 7.07 -1.38
C LEU A 116 5.33 8.55 -1.24
N THR A 117 4.30 8.89 -0.44
CA THR A 117 3.67 10.23 -0.45
C THR A 117 3.93 11.05 0.81
N VAL A 118 4.06 10.40 1.97
CA VAL A 118 4.25 11.10 3.25
C VAL A 118 5.74 11.45 3.40
N PRO A 119 6.09 12.72 3.65
CA PRO A 119 7.46 13.09 3.98
C PRO A 119 7.99 12.29 5.18
N GLY A 120 9.09 11.57 5.00
CA GLY A 120 9.63 10.67 6.04
C GLY A 120 9.06 9.25 6.02
N GLY A 121 8.06 8.97 5.19
CA GLY A 121 7.42 7.66 5.01
C GLY A 121 6.62 7.19 6.22
N LEU A 122 6.51 5.87 6.39
CA LEU A 122 5.76 5.27 7.50
C LEU A 122 6.39 5.59 8.86
N ILE A 123 5.58 6.05 9.82
CA ILE A 123 6.07 6.40 11.18
C ILE A 123 6.63 5.19 11.96
N TRP A 124 6.39 3.96 11.50
CA TRP A 124 6.93 2.72 12.03
C TRP A 124 8.00 2.07 11.15
N LYS A 125 8.43 2.71 10.04
CA LYS A 125 9.35 2.11 9.04
C LYS A 125 10.66 1.58 9.65
N ARG A 126 11.18 2.26 10.67
CA ARG A 126 12.46 1.96 11.32
C ARG A 126 12.33 1.06 12.56
N ILE A 127 11.12 0.61 12.90
CA ILE A 127 10.88 -0.29 14.04
C ILE A 127 11.13 -1.73 13.60
N ALA A 128 12.06 -2.42 14.26
CA ALA A 128 12.40 -3.81 13.95
C ALA A 128 11.46 -4.83 14.59
N ASP A 129 10.91 -4.53 15.78
CA ASP A 129 10.02 -5.45 16.48
C ASP A 129 8.62 -5.49 15.85
N LYS A 130 8.17 -6.70 15.49
CA LYS A 130 6.89 -6.90 14.80
C LYS A 130 5.67 -6.57 15.66
N ASN A 131 5.75 -6.70 16.98
CA ASN A 131 4.63 -6.47 17.89
C ASN A 131 4.49 -4.96 18.18
N GLU A 132 5.61 -4.25 18.28
CA GLU A 132 5.61 -2.78 18.34
C GLU A 132 5.05 -2.17 17.05
N VAL A 133 5.42 -2.70 15.87
CA VAL A 133 4.82 -2.26 14.59
C VAL A 133 3.31 -2.51 14.56
N LEU A 134 2.85 -3.68 15.01
CA LEU A 134 1.41 -3.97 15.10
C LEU A 134 0.70 -2.94 15.99
N LYS A 135 1.24 -2.67 17.18
CA LYS A 135 0.68 -1.69 18.12
C LYS A 135 0.55 -0.31 17.49
N VAL A 136 1.59 0.17 16.80
CA VAL A 136 1.53 1.48 16.11
C VAL A 136 0.48 1.47 15.00
N LYS A 137 0.36 0.39 14.21
CA LYS A 137 -0.67 0.27 13.16
C LYS A 137 -2.09 0.33 13.74
N GLU A 138 -2.32 -0.29 14.89
CA GLU A 138 -3.61 -0.24 15.61
C GLU A 138 -3.89 1.15 16.19
N GLU A 139 -2.88 1.80 16.77
CA GLU A 139 -2.98 3.19 17.23
C GLU A 139 -3.30 4.16 16.05
N CYS A 140 -2.82 3.86 14.84
CA CYS A 140 -3.14 4.65 13.65
C CYS A 140 -4.61 4.52 13.19
N ARG A 141 -5.38 3.57 13.73
CA ARG A 141 -6.84 3.49 13.52
C ARG A 141 -7.62 4.32 14.53
N THR A 142 -6.96 4.81 15.58
CA THR A 142 -7.60 5.48 16.70
C THR A 142 -6.92 6.82 17.00
N SER A 143 -5.83 6.81 17.75
CA SER A 143 -5.19 8.00 18.32
C SER A 143 -4.10 8.63 17.43
N ARG A 144 -3.61 7.91 16.41
CA ARG A 144 -2.48 8.35 15.56
C ARG A 144 -2.83 8.52 14.08
N LYS A 145 -4.12 8.60 13.71
CA LYS A 145 -4.57 8.85 12.32
C LYS A 145 -3.83 10.03 11.68
N ASP A 146 -3.81 11.17 12.37
CA ASP A 146 -3.16 12.39 11.87
C ASP A 146 -1.64 12.28 11.73
N GLN A 147 -0.99 11.54 12.65
CA GLN A 147 0.46 11.33 12.61
C GLN A 147 0.85 10.45 11.42
N MET A 148 0.07 9.41 11.13
CA MET A 148 0.29 8.52 9.99
C MET A 148 0.21 9.26 8.65
N LEU A 149 -0.73 10.20 8.51
CA LEU A 149 -0.95 10.95 7.27
C LEU A 149 -0.09 12.22 7.18
N GLY A 150 0.63 12.57 8.24
CA GLY A 150 1.56 13.70 8.27
C GLY A 150 0.92 15.03 7.85
N SER A 151 1.55 15.71 6.90
CA SER A 151 1.11 17.00 6.35
C SER A 151 0.33 16.89 5.05
N LEU A 152 -0.08 15.67 4.64
CA LEU A 152 -0.87 15.49 3.43
C LEU A 152 -2.16 16.32 3.48
N LYS A 153 -2.57 16.86 2.33
CA LYS A 153 -3.80 17.66 2.19
C LYS A 153 -5.05 16.81 1.95
N CYS A 154 -4.88 15.60 1.40
CA CYS A 154 -5.94 14.65 1.07
C CYS A 154 -6.27 13.65 2.19
N LYS A 155 -6.19 14.09 3.47
CA LYS A 155 -6.36 13.17 4.61
C LYS A 155 -7.72 12.51 4.63
N GLU A 156 -8.77 13.28 4.32
CA GLU A 156 -10.15 12.80 4.38
C GLU A 156 -10.40 11.66 3.39
N GLU A 157 -9.91 11.80 2.15
CA GLU A 157 -10.02 10.75 1.12
C GLU A 157 -9.23 9.50 1.53
N LEU A 158 -8.01 9.66 2.03
CA LEU A 158 -7.18 8.54 2.48
C LEU A 158 -7.77 7.84 3.72
N LEU A 159 -8.39 8.57 4.64
CA LEU A 159 -9.10 7.98 5.78
C LEU A 159 -10.33 7.20 5.34
N ARG A 160 -11.08 7.68 4.34
CA ARG A 160 -12.21 6.93 3.77
C ARG A 160 -11.77 5.62 3.13
N VAL A 161 -10.66 5.63 2.39
CA VAL A 161 -10.05 4.40 1.83
C VAL A 161 -9.66 3.44 2.95
N LEU A 162 -8.99 3.94 3.99
CA LEU A 162 -8.59 3.09 5.12
C LEU A 162 -9.79 2.51 5.86
N GLU A 163 -10.81 3.31 6.14
CA GLU A 163 -12.06 2.86 6.78
C GLU A 163 -12.83 1.87 5.91
N TYR A 164 -12.76 2.00 4.59
CA TYR A 164 -13.30 1.01 3.66
C TYR A 164 -12.56 -0.32 3.77
N ILE A 165 -11.24 -0.33 3.70
CA ILE A 165 -10.40 -1.54 3.83
C ILE A 165 -10.63 -2.24 5.19
N ASP A 166 -10.72 -1.48 6.27
CA ASP A 166 -10.91 -2.01 7.63
C ASP A 166 -12.29 -2.68 7.82
N LYS A 167 -13.32 -2.28 7.06
CA LYS A 167 -14.67 -2.89 7.10
C LYS A 167 -14.73 -4.25 6.41
N LEU A 168 -13.89 -4.48 5.40
CA LEU A 168 -13.89 -5.71 4.63
C LEU A 168 -13.50 -6.92 5.49
N GLN A 169 -14.11 -8.06 5.19
CA GLN A 169 -13.79 -9.38 5.71
C GLN A 169 -13.06 -10.22 4.65
N TYR A 170 -12.53 -11.38 5.06
CA TYR A 170 -11.79 -12.28 4.16
C TYR A 170 -12.57 -12.70 2.91
N HIS A 171 -13.88 -12.85 3.03
CA HIS A 171 -14.75 -13.28 1.93
C HIS A 171 -15.30 -12.15 1.07
N ASP A 172 -15.04 -10.89 1.45
CA ASP A 172 -15.59 -9.75 0.73
C ASP A 172 -14.78 -9.47 -0.54
N HIS A 173 -15.48 -9.03 -1.58
CA HIS A 173 -14.85 -8.49 -2.77
C HIS A 173 -14.44 -7.04 -2.52
N VAL A 174 -13.22 -6.70 -2.94
CA VAL A 174 -12.72 -5.32 -2.92
C VAL A 174 -13.30 -4.56 -4.12
N ASP A 175 -13.84 -3.39 -3.87
CA ASP A 175 -14.26 -2.38 -4.83
C ASP A 175 -13.07 -1.47 -5.11
N TYR A 176 -12.23 -1.89 -6.06
CA TYR A 176 -11.06 -1.11 -6.48
C TYR A 176 -11.45 0.22 -7.11
N THR A 177 -12.60 0.26 -7.81
CA THR A 177 -13.12 1.49 -8.43
C THR A 177 -13.35 2.57 -7.39
N TYR A 178 -13.91 2.21 -6.23
CA TYR A 178 -14.05 3.13 -5.10
C TYR A 178 -12.70 3.67 -4.63
N ILE A 179 -11.69 2.81 -4.48
CA ILE A 179 -10.35 3.21 -4.03
C ILE A 179 -9.71 4.17 -5.05
N TYR A 180 -9.76 3.85 -6.35
CA TYR A 180 -9.21 4.69 -7.41
C TYR A 180 -9.85 6.08 -7.41
N LYS A 181 -11.19 6.14 -7.33
CA LYS A 181 -11.91 7.41 -7.26
C LYS A 181 -11.50 8.27 -6.07
N MET A 182 -11.31 7.67 -4.89
CA MET A 182 -10.83 8.41 -3.71
C MET A 182 -9.41 8.95 -3.89
N LEU A 183 -8.53 8.21 -4.58
CA LEU A 183 -7.18 8.71 -4.87
C LEU A 183 -7.18 9.84 -5.90
N GLU A 184 -8.01 9.77 -6.93
CA GLU A 184 -8.18 10.84 -7.91
C GLU A 184 -8.73 12.12 -7.25
N GLU A 185 -9.77 12.00 -6.43
CA GLU A 185 -10.32 13.11 -5.64
C GLU A 185 -9.26 13.68 -4.69
N GLY A 186 -8.51 12.82 -4.01
CA GLY A 186 -7.43 13.21 -3.10
C GLY A 186 -6.30 13.96 -3.81
N ALA A 187 -5.91 13.52 -5.02
CA ALA A 187 -4.90 14.23 -5.80
C ALA A 187 -5.36 15.65 -6.16
N ILE A 188 -6.63 15.81 -6.59
CA ILE A 188 -7.21 17.12 -6.91
C ILE A 188 -7.20 18.02 -5.67
N GLN A 189 -7.62 17.51 -4.50
CA GLN A 189 -7.64 18.30 -3.27
C GLN A 189 -6.25 18.71 -2.78
N ALA A 190 -5.25 17.88 -3.05
CA ALA A 190 -3.86 18.22 -2.78
C ALA A 190 -3.25 19.21 -3.78
N GLY A 191 -3.99 19.60 -4.83
CA GLY A 191 -3.52 20.47 -5.90
C GLY A 191 -2.67 19.77 -6.96
N GLY A 192 -2.80 18.44 -7.07
CA GLY A 192 -2.12 17.60 -8.05
C GLY A 192 -3.09 16.93 -9.03
N ASN A 193 -2.54 16.10 -9.91
CA ASN A 193 -3.31 15.28 -10.85
C ASN A 193 -2.54 13.97 -11.11
N VAL A 194 -3.19 12.83 -10.89
CA VAL A 194 -2.57 11.50 -11.04
C VAL A 194 -2.11 11.19 -12.48
N ASN A 195 -2.61 11.96 -13.46
CA ASN A 195 -2.24 11.83 -14.87
C ASN A 195 -1.02 12.65 -15.26
N ASN A 196 -0.52 13.54 -14.40
CA ASN A 196 0.70 14.31 -14.66
C ASN A 196 1.89 13.37 -14.95
N PRO A 197 2.94 13.86 -15.64
CA PRO A 197 4.20 13.13 -15.71
C PRO A 197 4.74 12.85 -14.31
N TYR A 198 5.30 11.66 -14.12
CA TYR A 198 5.95 11.30 -12.86
C TYR A 198 7.28 12.02 -12.69
N ASP A 199 7.71 12.17 -11.44
CA ASP A 199 8.90 12.95 -11.09
C ASP A 199 10.13 12.44 -11.87
N TRP A 200 10.28 11.11 -11.97
CA TRP A 200 11.38 10.44 -12.70
C TRP A 200 11.22 10.44 -14.24
N GLU A 201 10.08 10.89 -14.78
CA GLU A 201 9.94 11.16 -16.21
C GLU A 201 10.54 12.52 -16.59
N THR A 202 10.65 13.44 -15.63
CA THR A 202 11.16 14.80 -15.86
C THR A 202 12.61 15.00 -15.46
N GLU A 203 13.20 14.03 -14.76
CA GLU A 203 14.65 13.98 -14.53
C GLU A 203 15.35 13.74 -15.88
N ILE A 204 15.98 14.79 -16.41
CA ILE A 204 16.87 14.71 -17.57
C ILE A 204 18.10 13.90 -17.12
N PRO A 205 18.49 12.83 -17.84
CA PRO A 205 19.63 12.00 -17.48
C PRO A 205 20.97 12.75 -17.44
#